data_AF-A0A258CKN2-F1
#
_entry.id   AF-A0A258CKN2-F1
#
_cell.length_a   1.000
_cell.length_b   1.000
_cell.length_c   1.000
_cell.angle_alpha   90.00
_cell.angle_beta   90.00
_cell.angle_gamma   90.00
#
_symmetry.space_group_name_H-M   'P 1'
#
loop_
_entity.id
_entity.type
_entity.pdbx_description
1 polymer ?
#
loop_
_entity_poly.entity_id
_entity_poly.type
_entity_poly.pdbx_seq_one_letter_code
_entity_poly.pdbx_strand_id
1 'polypeptide(L)'
;MNLHWLRVLVFVGVCGIPAVQAAEPLRLEEAVTRALTSNPSIIAEGAQLQAVQARTEREGLPPPYVIGGEFENAAGTGSLRGIDSAETTLRISRVIELGG
;
A
#
# COMPACT_ATOMS: atom_id res chain seq x y z
N MET A 1 11.91 -51.31 -28.76
CA MET A 1 11.49 -49.97 -28.28
C MET A 1 10.23 -50.17 -27.45
N ASN A 2 10.32 -49.99 -26.14
CA ASN A 2 9.40 -50.63 -25.19
C ASN A 2 8.09 -49.81 -25.04
N LEU A 3 6.94 -50.49 -25.12
CA LEU A 3 5.59 -49.92 -25.14
C LEU A 3 5.27 -48.99 -23.96
N HIS A 4 5.97 -49.14 -22.84
CA HIS A 4 5.82 -48.30 -21.65
C HIS A 4 6.32 -46.85 -21.87
N TRP A 5 7.35 -46.66 -22.71
CA TRP A 5 7.87 -45.32 -23.04
C TRP A 5 6.91 -44.53 -23.93
N LEU A 6 6.19 -45.23 -24.82
CA LEU A 6 5.12 -44.64 -25.64
C LEU A 6 3.96 -44.14 -24.78
N ARG A 7 3.61 -44.83 -23.70
CA ARG A 7 2.53 -44.42 -22.78
C ARG A 7 2.89 -43.18 -21.97
N VAL A 8 4.15 -43.03 -21.55
CA VAL A 8 4.63 -41.85 -20.81
C VAL A 8 4.63 -40.60 -21.69
N LEU A 9 5.05 -40.73 -22.96
CA LEU A 9 5.04 -39.61 -23.91
C LEU A 9 3.63 -39.11 -24.25
N VAL A 10 2.64 -40.00 -24.34
CA VAL A 10 1.24 -39.62 -24.59
C VAL A 10 0.63 -38.87 -23.40
N PHE A 11 0.96 -39.24 -22.16
CA PHE A 11 0.40 -38.58 -20.96
C PHE A 11 0.92 -37.15 -20.76
N VAL A 12 2.18 -36.88 -21.11
CA VAL A 12 2.78 -35.53 -21.04
C VAL A 12 2.25 -34.61 -22.16
N GLY A 13 1.93 -35.16 -23.34
CA GLY A 13 1.45 -34.38 -24.48
C GLY A 13 0.04 -33.79 -24.33
N VAL A 14 -0.82 -34.39 -23.50
CA VAL A 14 -2.23 -33.98 -23.37
C VAL A 14 -2.43 -32.75 -22.48
N CYS A 15 -1.45 -32.41 -21.62
CA CYS A 15 -1.59 -31.29 -20.67
C CYS A 15 -1.09 -29.93 -21.23
N GLY A 16 -0.44 -29.92 -22.40
CA GLY A 16 0.27 -28.75 -22.92
C GLY A 16 -0.44 -27.93 -24.00
N ILE A 17 -1.65 -28.31 -24.42
CA ILE A 17 -2.37 -27.59 -25.48
C ILE A 17 -3.39 -26.65 -24.82
N PRO A 18 -3.11 -25.34 -24.67
CA PRO A 18 -4.17 -24.40 -24.33
C PRO A 18 -5.24 -24.49 -25.40
N ALA A 19 -6.48 -24.75 -24.99
CA ALA A 19 -7.63 -24.66 -25.86
C ALA A 19 -7.69 -23.22 -26.40
N VAL A 20 -7.39 -23.05 -27.69
CA VAL A 20 -7.60 -21.78 -28.38
C VAL A 20 -9.11 -21.60 -28.53
N GLN A 21 -9.72 -20.98 -27.53
CA GLN A 21 -11.08 -20.49 -27.60
C GLN A 21 -11.11 -19.40 -28.69
N ALA A 22 -11.99 -19.56 -29.68
CA ALA A 22 -12.24 -18.50 -30.64
C ALA A 22 -12.76 -17.28 -29.86
N ALA A 23 -12.07 -16.14 -29.98
CA ALA A 23 -12.50 -14.91 -29.33
C ALA A 23 -13.88 -14.53 -29.86
N GLU A 24 -14.85 -14.39 -28.95
CA GLU A 24 -16.18 -13.87 -29.30
C GLU A 24 -16.04 -12.50 -29.97
N PRO A 25 -16.86 -12.20 -31.00
CA PRO A 25 -16.78 -10.92 -31.70
C PRO A 25 -17.03 -9.77 -30.73
N LEU A 26 -15.98 -8.99 -30.48
CA LEU A 26 -16.00 -7.85 -29.57
C LEU A 26 -16.59 -6.63 -30.28
N ARG A 27 -17.73 -6.14 -29.80
CA ARG A 27 -18.31 -4.87 -30.28
C ARG A 27 -17.46 -3.69 -29.80
N LEU A 28 -17.36 -2.64 -30.61
CA LEU A 28 -16.56 -1.45 -30.27
C LEU A 28 -16.95 -0.84 -28.92
N GLU A 29 -18.25 -0.73 -28.64
CA GLU A 29 -18.76 -0.20 -27.37
C GLU A 29 -18.33 -1.04 -26.16
N GLU A 30 -18.34 -2.36 -26.30
CA GLU A 30 -17.87 -3.30 -25.28
C GLU A 30 -16.35 -3.18 -25.08
N ALA A 31 -15.58 -3.04 -26.16
CA ALA A 31 -14.15 -2.81 -26.09
C ALA A 31 -13.80 -1.50 -25.36
N VAL A 32 -14.52 -0.42 -25.66
CA VAL A 32 -14.33 0.89 -25.02
C VAL A 32 -14.70 0.82 -23.55
N THR A 33 -15.85 0.23 -23.22
CA THR A 33 -16.30 0.09 -21.82
C THR A 33 -15.29 -0.72 -21.02
N ARG A 34 -14.84 -1.85 -21.56
CA ARG A 34 -13.83 -2.69 -20.92
C ARG A 34 -12.49 -1.96 -20.76
N ALA A 35 -12.06 -1.20 -21.77
CA ALA A 35 -10.85 -0.40 -21.67
C ALA A 35 -10.99 0.65 -20.56
N LEU A 36 -12.09 1.39 -20.48
CA LEU A 36 -12.28 2.42 -19.47
C LEU A 36 -12.35 1.84 -18.04
N THR A 37 -12.96 0.67 -17.85
CA THR A 37 -13.12 0.07 -16.52
C THR A 37 -11.89 -0.70 -16.03
N SER A 38 -11.07 -1.22 -16.94
CA SER A 38 -9.92 -2.08 -16.59
C SER A 38 -8.56 -1.47 -16.89
N ASN A 39 -8.49 -0.27 -17.48
CA ASN A 39 -7.21 0.38 -17.76
C ASN A 39 -6.52 0.85 -16.46
N PRO A 40 -5.34 0.29 -16.13
CA PRO A 40 -4.60 0.67 -14.93
C PRO A 40 -4.21 2.15 -14.88
N SER A 41 -4.00 2.80 -16.02
CA SER A 41 -3.66 4.23 -16.06
C SER A 41 -4.83 5.08 -15.57
N ILE A 42 -6.06 4.79 -16.00
CA ILE A 42 -7.25 5.53 -15.57
C ILE A 42 -7.49 5.34 -14.06
N ILE A 43 -7.29 4.12 -13.56
CA ILE A 43 -7.38 3.82 -12.13
C ILE A 43 -6.33 4.62 -11.35
N ALA A 44 -5.09 4.67 -11.84
CA ALA A 44 -4.01 5.42 -11.23
C ALA A 44 -4.30 6.93 -11.20
N GLU A 45 -4.83 7.51 -12.28
CA GLU A 45 -5.24 8.91 -12.33
C GLU A 45 -6.36 9.20 -11.30
N GLY A 46 -7.34 8.31 -11.16
CA GLY A 46 -8.39 8.42 -10.15
C GLY A 46 -7.83 8.44 -8.72
N ALA A 47 -6.83 7.59 -8.42
CA ALA A 47 -6.15 7.58 -7.13
C ALA A 47 -5.33 8.86 -6.89
N GLN A 48 -4.68 9.40 -7.92
CA GLN A 48 -3.97 10.68 -7.83
C GLN A 48 -4.91 11.83 -7.51
N LEU A 49 -6.08 11.90 -8.17
CA LEU A 49 -7.11 12.90 -7.88
C LEU A 49 -7.58 12.82 -6.42
N GLN A 50 -7.85 11.61 -5.92
CA GLN A 50 -8.22 11.42 -4.51
C GLN A 50 -7.12 11.87 -3.54
N ALA A 51 -5.86 11.59 -3.86
CA ALA A 51 -4.73 12.01 -3.03
C ALA A 51 -4.58 13.54 -2.99
N VAL A 52 -4.75 14.20 -4.15
CA VAL A 52 -4.74 15.67 -4.23
C VAL A 52 -5.91 16.26 -3.44
N GLN A 53 -7.11 15.70 -3.59
CA GLN A 53 -8.29 16.18 -2.85
C GLN A 53 -8.11 16.04 -1.34
N ALA A 54 -7.61 14.89 -0.87
CA ALA A 54 -7.28 14.67 0.52
C ALA A 54 -6.17 15.62 1.03
N ARG A 55 -5.22 16.00 0.16
CA ARG A 55 -4.17 16.98 0.51
C ARG A 55 -4.78 18.37 0.70
N THR A 56 -5.63 18.81 -0.22
CA THR A 56 -6.35 20.08 -0.12
C THR A 56 -7.23 20.13 1.14
N GLU A 57 -7.96 19.06 1.44
CA GLU A 57 -8.76 18.95 2.66
C GLU A 57 -7.91 19.08 3.92
N ARG A 58 -6.72 18.47 3.93
CA ARG A 58 -5.77 18.56 5.05
C ARG A 58 -5.14 19.94 5.20
N GLU A 59 -4.86 20.64 4.10
CA GLU A 59 -4.33 22.01 4.11
C GLU A 59 -5.32 23.01 4.71
N GLY A 60 -6.63 22.73 4.64
CA GLY A 60 -7.66 23.52 5.31
C GLY A 60 -7.77 23.30 6.82
N LEU A 61 -7.11 22.28 7.38
CA LEU A 61 -7.14 21.99 8.81
C LEU A 61 -6.12 22.86 9.57
N PRO A 62 -6.42 23.27 10.81
CA PRO A 62 -5.43 23.93 11.65
C PRO A 62 -4.24 23.00 11.95
N PRO A 63 -3.03 23.54 12.23
CA PRO A 63 -1.89 22.73 12.63
C PRO A 63 -2.25 21.81 13.80
N PRO A 64 -1.93 20.50 13.71
CA PRO A 64 -2.33 19.53 14.73
C PRO A 64 -1.58 19.76 16.05
N TYR A 65 -2.22 19.38 17.15
CA TYR A 65 -1.50 19.21 18.42
C TYR A 65 -0.67 17.92 18.36
N VAL A 66 0.57 18.01 18.83
CA VAL A 66 1.49 16.88 19.00
C VAL A 66 1.72 16.68 20.48
N ILE A 67 1.38 15.49 20.97
CA ILE A 67 1.60 15.06 22.35
C ILE A 67 2.75 14.05 22.34
N GLY A 68 3.75 14.26 23.18
CA GLY A 68 4.90 13.39 23.33
C GLY A 68 5.22 13.16 24.80
N GLY A 69 5.89 12.04 25.08
CA GLY A 69 6.38 11.71 26.40
C GLY A 69 7.78 11.12 26.30
N GLU A 70 8.65 11.52 27.20
CA GLU A 70 10.02 11.03 27.34
C GLU A 70 10.19 10.47 28.75
N PHE A 71 10.95 9.38 28.85
CA PHE A 71 11.31 8.75 30.11
C PHE A 71 12.81 8.55 30.12
N GLU A 72 13.48 9.19 31.07
CA GLU A 72 14.93 9.27 31.11
C GLU A 72 15.47 8.79 32.46
N ASN A 73 16.78 8.57 32.52
CA ASN A 73 17.52 8.22 33.75
C ASN A 73 17.03 6.95 34.48
N ALA A 74 16.26 6.11 33.81
CA ALA A 74 15.82 4.84 34.34
C ALA A 74 16.91 3.77 34.24
N ALA A 75 17.10 3.01 35.31
CA ALA A 75 18.10 1.95 35.43
C ALA A 75 19.55 2.40 35.20
N GLY A 76 19.87 3.64 35.60
CA GLY A 76 21.23 4.17 35.50
C GLY A 76 22.21 3.52 36.50
N THR A 77 23.44 4.03 36.53
CA THR A 77 24.50 3.59 37.45
C THR A 77 25.16 4.79 38.13
N GLY A 78 25.99 4.56 39.14
CA GLY A 78 26.61 5.65 39.91
C GLY A 78 25.54 6.47 40.64
N SER A 79 25.49 7.78 40.36
CA SER A 79 24.53 8.71 40.97
C SER A 79 23.09 8.57 40.44
N LEU A 80 22.88 7.93 39.28
CA LEU A 80 21.56 7.72 38.67
C LEU A 80 21.09 6.27 38.84
N ARG A 81 21.54 5.60 39.91
CA ARG A 81 21.35 4.16 40.07
C ARG A 81 19.88 3.78 40.28
N GLY A 82 19.44 2.74 39.58
CA GLY A 82 18.07 2.21 39.77
C GLY A 82 17.03 3.10 39.12
N ILE A 83 15.87 3.28 39.75
CA ILE A 83 14.77 4.11 39.22
C ILE A 83 14.54 5.38 40.02
N ASP A 84 15.30 5.58 41.10
CA ASP A 84 15.11 6.71 42.03
C ASP A 84 15.42 8.06 41.38
N SER A 85 16.19 8.05 40.28
CA SER A 85 16.52 9.23 39.48
C SER A 85 15.77 9.28 38.15
N ALA A 86 14.77 8.42 37.93
CA ALA A 86 14.03 8.40 36.68
C ALA A 86 13.22 9.69 36.52
N GLU A 87 13.25 10.24 35.31
CA GLU A 87 12.55 11.48 34.96
C GLU A 87 11.51 11.19 33.88
N THR A 88 10.36 11.85 33.96
CA THR A 88 9.31 11.76 32.96
C THR A 88 8.95 13.16 32.49
N THR A 89 9.07 13.39 31.18
CA THR A 89 8.73 14.66 30.55
C THR A 89 7.55 14.46 29.63
N LEU A 90 6.47 15.22 29.83
CA LEU A 90 5.33 15.26 28.93
C LEU A 90 5.31 16.58 28.17
N ARG A 91 5.11 16.52 26.86
CA ARG A 91 5.10 17.69 25.97
C ARG A 91 3.83 17.73 25.15
N ILE A 92 3.20 18.90 25.10
CA ILE A 92 2.13 19.23 24.16
C ILE A 92 2.61 20.41 23.32
N SER A 93 2.54 20.30 22.00
CA SER A 93 3.03 21.33 21.09
C SER A 93 2.11 21.50 19.89
N ARG A 94 2.07 22.71 19.34
CA ARG A 94 1.43 23.01 18.05
C ARG A 94 2.16 24.19 17.42
N VAL A 95 2.06 24.30 16.10
CA VAL A 95 2.50 25.52 15.41
C VAL A 95 1.43 26.60 15.58
N ILE A 96 1.89 27.83 15.85
CA ILE A 96 1.06 29.04 15.86
C ILE A 96 1.49 29.87 14.66
N GLU A 97 0.68 29.83 13.61
CA GLU A 97 0.89 30.65 12.42
C GLU A 97 0.55 32.11 12.76
N LEU A 98 1.53 33.02 12.62
CA LEU A 98 1.39 34.45 12.96
C LEU A 98 1.11 35.35 11.73
N GLY A 99 0.99 34.74 10.54
CA GLY A 99 0.66 35.43 9.29
C GLY A 99 1.77 35.36 8.24
N GLY A 100 1.38 34.96 7.01
CA GLY A 100 2.15 34.85 5.77
C GLY A 100 1.22 34.42 4.64
#